data_AF-A0A1F4N5Q4-F1
#
_entry.id   AF-A0A1F4N5Q4-F1
#
_cell.length_a   1.000
_cell.length_b   1.000
_cell.length_c   1.000
_cell.angle_alpha   90.00
_cell.angle_beta   90.00
_cell.angle_gamma   90.00
#
_symmetry.space_group_name_H-M   'P 1'
#
loop_
_entity.id
_entity.type
_entity.pdbx_description
1 polymer ?
#
loop_
_entity_poly.entity_id
_entity_poly.type
_entity_poly.pdbx_seq_one_letter_code
_entity_poly.pdbx_strand_id
1 'polypeptide(L)'
;MNAAPAPHARCTAGVARIETCLDELDAALASGEAHRIETQAQDLQRALSEGLAVFQQAAPDALTPDLRQRLQRAQARAQAQQQAVHRVLASTGRALGALFPQEGNDTYGALGQSPAARALGKAYR
;
A
#
# COMPACT_ATOMS: atom_id res chain seq x y z
N MET A 1 -38.12 24.04 0.08
CA MET A 1 -37.88 22.62 0.42
C MET A 1 -36.96 22.03 -0.63
N ASN A 2 -35.68 21.83 -0.31
CA ASN A 2 -34.70 21.30 -1.26
C ASN A 2 -34.82 19.77 -1.24
N ALA A 3 -35.25 19.17 -2.35
CA ALA A 3 -35.41 17.73 -2.44
C ALA A 3 -34.06 17.06 -2.19
N ALA A 4 -34.00 16.11 -1.25
CA ALA A 4 -32.78 15.35 -1.00
C ALA A 4 -32.30 14.70 -2.32
N PRO A 5 -31.01 14.78 -2.65
CA PRO A 5 -30.50 14.22 -3.90
C PRO A 5 -30.81 12.73 -3.98
N ALA A 6 -31.26 12.30 -5.17
CA ALA A 6 -31.60 10.91 -5.44
C ALA A 6 -30.45 9.98 -4.97
N PRO A 7 -30.77 8.81 -4.38
CA PRO A 7 -29.75 7.91 -3.83
C PRO A 7 -28.66 7.56 -4.85
N HIS A 8 -29.01 7.40 -6.13
CA HIS A 8 -28.05 7.20 -7.21
C HIS A 8 -27.06 8.37 -7.37
N ALA A 9 -27.53 9.63 -7.32
CA ALA A 9 -26.67 10.81 -7.45
C ALA A 9 -25.66 10.91 -6.29
N ARG A 10 -26.09 10.51 -5.08
CA ARG A 10 -25.19 10.43 -3.91
C ARG A 10 -24.12 9.37 -4.10
N CYS A 11 -24.48 8.19 -4.59
CA CYS A 11 -23.51 7.13 -4.92
C CYS A 11 -22.50 7.60 -5.98
N THR A 12 -22.97 8.23 -7.06
CA THR A 12 -22.11 8.74 -8.13
C THR A 12 -21.13 9.80 -7.62
N ALA A 13 -21.58 10.72 -6.76
CA ALA A 13 -20.72 11.72 -6.13
C ALA A 13 -19.66 11.08 -5.22
N GLY A 14 -20.04 10.04 -4.46
CA GLY A 14 -19.12 9.27 -3.63
C GLY A 14 -18.01 8.60 -4.46
N VAL A 15 -18.37 7.94 -5.56
CA VAL A 15 -17.40 7.31 -6.48
C VAL A 15 -16.46 8.36 -7.10
N ALA A 16 -17.00 9.48 -7.60
CA ALA A 16 -16.20 10.54 -8.20
C ALA A 16 -15.18 11.15 -7.22
N ARG A 17 -15.56 11.29 -5.94
CA ARG A 17 -14.65 11.77 -4.90
C ARG A 17 -13.51 10.79 -4.63
N ILE A 18 -13.80 9.48 -4.56
CA ILE A 18 -12.77 8.45 -4.41
C ILE A 18 -11.77 8.49 -5.57
N GLU A 19 -12.27 8.61 -6.81
CA GLU A 19 -11.43 8.72 -8.01
C GLU A 19 -10.53 9.96 -7.94
N THR A 20 -11.08 11.12 -7.54
CA THR A 20 -10.31 12.36 -7.38
C THR A 20 -9.20 12.22 -6.34
N CYS A 21 -9.50 11.65 -5.16
CA CYS A 21 -8.48 11.40 -4.14
C CYS A 21 -7.38 10.44 -4.63
N LEU A 22 -7.71 9.44 -5.47
CA LEU A 22 -6.71 8.55 -6.06
C LEU A 22 -5.83 9.27 -7.09
N ASP A 23 -6.38 10.19 -7.88
CA ASP A 23 -5.61 11.04 -8.79
C ASP A 23 -4.64 11.97 -8.04
N GLU A 24 -5.12 12.61 -6.97
CA GLU A 24 -4.30 13.48 -6.14
C GLU A 24 -3.21 12.71 -5.38
N LEU A 25 -3.52 11.49 -4.90
CA LEU A 25 -2.54 10.62 -4.28
C LEU A 25 -1.45 10.19 -5.27
N ASP A 26 -1.79 9.88 -6.53
CA ASP A 26 -0.79 9.59 -7.56
C ASP A 26 0.11 10.80 -7.86
N ALA A 27 -0.48 11.99 -7.94
CA ALA A 27 0.29 13.22 -8.12
C ALA A 27 1.23 13.47 -6.93
N ALA A 28 0.77 13.22 -5.70
CA ALA A 28 1.58 13.35 -4.50
C ALA A 28 2.74 12.32 -4.48
N LEU A 29 2.45 11.05 -4.82
CA LEU A 29 3.45 10.00 -4.93
C LEU A 29 4.52 10.34 -5.99
N ALA A 30 4.10 10.87 -7.14
CA ALA A 30 5.01 11.31 -8.19
C ALA A 30 5.90 12.50 -7.78
N SER A 31 5.38 13.42 -6.96
CA SER A 31 6.13 14.56 -6.43
C SER A 31 7.14 14.19 -5.33
N GLY A 32 6.95 13.05 -4.65
CA GLY A 32 7.78 12.62 -3.53
C GLY A 32 7.58 13.43 -2.24
N GLU A 33 6.57 14.30 -2.18
CA GLU A 33 6.29 15.16 -1.02
C GLU A 33 5.59 14.38 0.10
N ALA A 34 6.36 13.96 1.12
CA ALA A 34 5.87 13.11 2.20
C ALA A 34 4.61 13.66 2.89
N HIS A 35 4.56 14.97 3.18
CA HIS A 35 3.41 15.59 3.82
C HIS A 35 2.15 15.54 2.95
N ARG A 36 2.29 15.78 1.64
CA ARG A 36 1.17 15.68 0.69
C ARG A 36 0.68 14.25 0.57
N ILE A 37 1.59 13.27 0.54
CA ILE A 37 1.21 11.85 0.49
C ILE A 37 0.38 11.47 1.73
N GLU A 38 0.79 11.91 2.92
CA GLU A 38 0.06 11.66 4.16
C GLU A 38 -1.33 12.31 4.16
N THR A 39 -1.43 13.60 3.80
CA THR A 39 -2.72 14.29 3.69
C THR A 39 -3.65 13.58 2.72
N GLN A 40 -3.15 13.22 1.53
CA GLN A 40 -3.95 12.58 0.50
C GLN A 40 -4.37 11.15 0.88
N ALA A 41 -3.53 10.42 1.61
CA ALA A 41 -3.92 9.12 2.15
C ALA A 41 -5.07 9.24 3.17
N GLN A 42 -5.03 10.25 4.05
CA GLN A 42 -6.10 10.51 5.00
C GLN A 42 -7.41 10.93 4.30
N ASP A 43 -7.32 11.79 3.29
CA ASP A 43 -8.48 12.23 2.52
C ASP A 43 -9.11 11.10 1.70
N LEU A 44 -8.29 10.21 1.12
CA LEU A 44 -8.78 8.99 0.48
C LEU A 44 -9.51 8.08 1.47
N GLN A 45 -8.94 7.85 2.66
CA GLN A 45 -9.58 7.04 3.70
C GLN A 45 -10.92 7.64 4.15
N ARG A 46 -10.98 8.97 4.30
CA ARG A 46 -12.21 9.69 4.61
C ARG A 46 -13.24 9.54 3.49
N ALA A 47 -12.84 9.73 2.23
CA ALA A 47 -13.72 9.58 1.08
C ALA A 47 -14.29 8.16 0.94
N LEU A 48 -13.48 7.13 1.21
CA LEU A 48 -13.92 5.73 1.23
C LEU A 48 -14.93 5.47 2.36
N SER A 49 -14.68 5.99 3.55
CA SER A 49 -15.56 5.81 4.72
C SER A 49 -16.91 6.51 4.52
N GLU A 50 -16.89 7.75 4.02
CA GLU A 50 -18.09 8.51 3.67
C GLU A 50 -18.85 7.85 2.51
N GLY A 51 -18.14 7.42 1.47
CA GLY A 51 -18.72 6.69 0.34
C GLY A 51 -19.40 5.39 0.78
N LEU A 52 -18.76 4.62 1.67
CA LEU A 52 -19.32 3.40 2.24
C LEU A 52 -20.63 3.69 3.00
N ALA A 53 -20.66 4.73 3.83
CA ALA A 53 -21.88 5.13 4.53
C ALA A 53 -23.01 5.50 3.55
N VAL A 54 -22.68 6.22 2.47
CA VAL A 54 -23.64 6.55 1.40
C VAL A 54 -24.16 5.30 0.69
N PHE A 55 -23.29 4.34 0.36
CA PHE A 55 -23.69 3.09 -0.30
C PHE A 55 -24.56 2.20 0.60
N GLN A 56 -24.27 2.13 1.90
CA GLN A 56 -25.09 1.38 2.87
C GLN A 56 -26.49 1.96 3.06
N GLN A 57 -26.63 3.28 2.95
CA GLN A 57 -27.91 3.99 3.05
C GLN A 57 -28.70 3.99 1.73
N ALA A 58 -28.06 3.62 0.62
CA ALA A 58 -28.69 3.60 -0.68
C ALA A 58 -29.44 2.28 -0.91
N ALA A 59 -30.55 2.35 -1.66
CA ALA A 59 -31.28 1.16 -2.09
C ALA A 59 -30.37 0.25 -2.94
N PRO A 60 -30.59 -1.08 -2.97
CA PRO A 60 -29.74 -2.03 -3.71
C PRO A 60 -29.59 -1.71 -5.21
N ASP A 61 -30.58 -1.05 -5.82
CA ASP A 61 -30.54 -0.62 -7.22
C ASP A 61 -29.76 0.68 -7.46
N ALA A 62 -29.36 1.41 -6.41
CA ALA A 62 -28.62 2.66 -6.55
C ALA A 62 -27.19 2.44 -7.05
N LEU A 63 -26.61 1.27 -6.79
CA LEU A 63 -25.28 0.88 -7.24
C LEU A 63 -25.35 0.19 -8.60
N THR A 64 -25.38 1.01 -9.65
CA THR A 64 -25.44 0.57 -11.05
C THR A 64 -24.20 -0.24 -11.43
N PRO A 65 -24.28 -1.11 -12.47
CA PRO A 65 -23.13 -1.87 -12.96
C PRO A 65 -21.93 -0.99 -13.34
N ASP A 66 -22.17 0.21 -13.89
CA ASP A 66 -21.14 1.18 -14.23
C ASP A 66 -20.36 1.66 -12.99
N LEU A 67 -21.06 2.04 -11.92
CA LEU A 67 -20.43 2.47 -10.68
C LEU A 67 -19.62 1.33 -10.03
N ARG A 68 -20.09 0.08 -10.14
CA ARG A 68 -19.33 -1.09 -9.68
C ARG A 68 -18.03 -1.27 -10.47
N GLN A 69 -18.09 -1.14 -11.79
CA GLN A 69 -16.91 -1.23 -12.64
C GLN A 69 -15.89 -0.13 -12.33
N ARG A 70 -16.36 1.10 -12.08
CA ARG A 70 -15.50 2.22 -11.66
C ARG A 70 -14.82 1.96 -10.31
N LEU A 71 -15.57 1.46 -9.33
CA LEU A 71 -15.02 1.05 -8.03
C LEU A 71 -13.97 -0.07 -8.16
N GLN A 72 -14.21 -1.06 -9.04
CA GLN A 72 -13.21 -2.11 -9.31
C GLN A 72 -11.92 -1.55 -9.93
N ARG A 73 -12.02 -0.57 -10.85
CA ARG A 73 -10.85 0.12 -11.41
C ARG A 73 -10.11 0.92 -10.35
N ALA A 74 -10.84 1.65 -9.51
CA ALA A 74 -10.28 2.39 -8.38
C ALA A 74 -9.55 1.45 -7.40
N GLN A 75 -10.12 0.28 -7.11
CA GLN A 75 -9.50 -0.75 -6.29
C GLN A 75 -8.19 -1.27 -6.91
N ALA A 76 -8.21 -1.63 -8.20
CA ALA A 76 -7.03 -2.12 -8.89
C ALA A 76 -5.89 -1.08 -8.88
N ARG A 77 -6.23 0.20 -9.05
CA ARG A 77 -5.27 1.32 -8.99
C ARG A 77 -4.65 1.46 -7.60
N ALA A 78 -5.45 1.46 -6.53
CA ALA A 78 -4.95 1.52 -5.17
C ALA A 78 -4.00 0.35 -4.85
N GLN A 79 -4.34 -0.86 -5.30
CA GLN A 79 -3.48 -2.04 -5.12
C GLN A 79 -2.14 -1.88 -5.86
N ALA A 80 -2.15 -1.33 -7.07
CA ALA A 80 -0.92 -1.07 -7.83
C ALA A 80 -0.01 -0.04 -7.12
N GLN A 81 -0.59 1.03 -6.57
CA GLN A 81 0.14 2.03 -5.77
C GLN A 81 0.79 1.39 -4.54
N GLN A 82 0.04 0.58 -3.79
CA GLN A 82 0.56 -0.14 -2.63
C GLN A 82 1.74 -1.04 -2.99
N GLN A 83 1.62 -1.80 -4.08
CA GLN A 83 2.71 -2.66 -4.57
C GLN A 83 3.96 -1.87 -4.94
N ALA A 84 3.80 -0.70 -5.60
CA ALA A 84 4.92 0.17 -5.94
C ALA A 84 5.65 0.66 -4.68
N VAL A 85 4.93 1.15 -3.68
CA VAL A 85 5.49 1.61 -2.40
C VAL A 85 6.21 0.47 -1.68
N HIS A 86 5.59 -0.71 -1.57
CA HIS A 86 6.22 -1.87 -0.94
C HIS A 86 7.51 -2.30 -1.65
N ARG A 87 7.54 -2.24 -2.99
CA ARG A 87 8.73 -2.55 -3.78
C ARG A 87 9.87 -1.56 -3.49
N VAL A 88 9.55 -0.27 -3.42
CA VAL A 88 10.53 0.78 -3.07
C VAL A 88 11.06 0.54 -1.66
N LEU A 89 10.19 0.36 -0.67
CA LEU A 89 10.59 0.12 0.72
C LEU A 89 11.50 -1.12 0.85
N ALA A 90 11.16 -2.21 0.17
CA ALA A 90 11.98 -3.42 0.15
C ALA A 90 13.35 -3.20 -0.50
N SER A 91 13.42 -2.43 -1.60
CA SER A 91 14.69 -2.09 -2.25
C SER A 91 15.56 -1.19 -1.39
N THR A 92 14.97 -0.19 -0.73
CA THR A 92 15.65 0.72 0.20
C THR A 92 16.16 -0.04 1.42
N GLY A 93 15.35 -0.92 2.00
CA GLY A 93 15.76 -1.76 3.14
C GLY A 93 16.97 -2.64 2.81
N ARG A 94 17.00 -3.25 1.61
CA ARG A 94 18.19 -3.99 1.14
C ARG A 94 19.42 -3.11 0.94
N ALA A 95 19.24 -1.92 0.35
CA ALA A 95 20.34 -0.98 0.15
C ALA A 95 20.92 -0.49 1.47
N LEU A 96 20.06 -0.12 2.43
CA LEU A 96 20.48 0.28 3.77
C LEU A 96 21.14 -0.88 4.53
N GLY A 97 20.63 -2.11 4.42
CA GLY A 97 21.26 -3.29 5.00
C GLY A 97 22.65 -3.59 4.45
N ALA A 98 22.93 -3.25 3.19
CA ALA A 98 24.27 -3.35 2.61
C ALA A 98 25.23 -2.26 3.14
N LEU A 99 24.71 -1.08 3.52
CA LEU A 99 25.49 0.01 4.11
C LEU A 99 25.76 -0.19 5.61
N PHE A 100 24.82 -0.84 6.31
CA PHE A 100 24.94 -1.22 7.72
C PHE A 100 24.96 -2.75 7.84
N PRO A 101 26.03 -3.42 7.37
CA PRO A 101 26.15 -4.85 7.58
C PRO A 101 26.13 -5.10 9.09
N GLN A 102 25.16 -5.89 9.56
CA GLN A 102 25.19 -6.35 10.95
C GLN A 102 26.52 -7.06 11.16
N GLU A 103 27.31 -6.60 12.14
CA GLU A 103 28.55 -7.23 12.60
C GLU A 103 28.25 -8.56 13.30
N GLY A 104 27.70 -9.50 12.55
CA GLY A 104 27.19 -10.77 13.05
C GLY A 104 27.25 -11.89 12.02
N ASN A 105 27.99 -11.72 10.93
CA ASN A 105 28.43 -12.85 10.14
C ASN A 105 29.92 -13.07 10.42
N ASP A 106 30.17 -13.67 11.60
CA ASP A 106 31.36 -14.46 11.91
C ASP A 106 31.55 -15.52 10.83
N THR A 107 32.01 -15.07 9.67
CA THR A 107 32.33 -15.93 8.52
C THR A 107 33.56 -16.80 8.87
N TYR A 108 34.25 -16.46 9.97
CA TYR A 108 35.28 -17.28 10.62
C TYR A 108 34.76 -18.30 11.64
N GLY A 109 33.54 -18.16 12.18
CA GLY A 109 32.96 -19.10 13.14
C GLY A 109 32.39 -20.38 12.49
N ALA A 110 31.88 -20.26 11.26
CA ALA A 110 31.27 -21.38 10.54
C ALA A 110 32.29 -22.36 9.91
N LEU A 111 33.51 -21.91 9.59
CA LEU A 111 34.56 -22.79 9.08
C LEU A 111 35.05 -23.79 10.14
N GLY A 112 35.00 -23.42 11.44
CA GLY A 112 35.37 -24.29 12.55
C GLY A 112 34.35 -25.38 12.93
N GLN A 113 33.13 -25.31 12.39
CA GLN A 113 32.05 -26.26 12.68
C GLN A 113 31.79 -27.25 11.54
N SER A 114 32.54 -27.15 10.44
CA SER A 114 32.55 -28.19 9.42
C SER A 114 33.09 -29.51 9.99
N PRO A 115 32.55 -30.67 9.60
CA PRO A 115 33.05 -31.97 10.05
C PRO A 115 34.54 -32.18 9.70
N ALA A 116 35.02 -31.52 8.64
CA ALA A 116 36.44 -31.51 8.26
C ALA A 116 37.32 -30.74 9.28
N ALA A 117 36.87 -29.58 9.77
CA ALA A 117 37.61 -28.81 10.78
C ALA A 117 37.63 -29.51 12.15
N ARG A 118 36.55 -30.21 12.53
CA ARG A 118 36.51 -31.03 13.75
C ARG A 118 37.47 -32.23 13.70
N ALA A 119 37.71 -32.80 12.52
CA ALA A 119 38.63 -33.91 12.34
C ALA A 119 40.11 -33.49 12.51
N LEU A 120 40.48 -32.31 12.00
CA LEU A 120 41.82 -31.74 12.13
C LEU A 120 42.18 -31.39 13.59
N GLY A 121 41.23 -30.87 14.37
CA GLY A 121 41.45 -30.54 15.78
C GLY A 121 41.66 -31.75 16.71
N LYS A 122 41.26 -32.95 16.31
CA LYS A 122 41.48 -34.21 17.06
C LYS A 122 42.82 -34.87 16.75
N ALA A 123 43.43 -34.57 15.61
CA ALA A 123 44.68 -35.19 15.16
C ALA A 123 45.94 -34.50 15.73
N TYR A 124 45.79 -33.30 16.30
CA TYR A 124 46.89 -32.47 16.82
C TYR A 124 46.85 -32.28 18.35
N ARG A 125 46.07 -33.11 19.08
CA ARG A 125 45.99 -33.07 20.54
C ARG A 125 46.48 -34.36 21.17
#